data_AF-A0A3P7E171-F1
#
_entry.id   AF-A0A3P7E171-F1
#
_cell.length_a   1.000
_cell.length_b   1.000
_cell.length_c   1.000
_cell.angle_alpha   90.00
_cell.angle_beta   90.00
_cell.angle_gamma   90.00
#
_symmetry.space_group_name_H-M   'P 1'
#
loop_
_entity.id
_entity.type
_entity.pdbx_description
1 polymer ?
#
loop_
_entity_poly.entity_id
_entity_poly.type
_entity_poly.pdbx_seq_one_letter_code
_entity_poly.pdbx_strand_id
1 'polypeptide(L)'
;MERRNLRRLNSTSTEFKNLTELARNIIAKSDCFDVKHLQIVSERIDVYAINQMVRQGLRNQTDWPKIRWRQEELEIIYFEINVTVPILTQNSINRRISILFRVKHYVRAGEYALVGDPYVYHDDFGCATKKLDAFCSHCI
;
A
#
# COMPACT_ATOMS: atom_id res chain seq x y z
N MET A 1 -4.82 17.37 5.63
CA MET A 1 -3.96 17.01 4.47
C MET A 1 -4.88 16.87 3.28
N GLU A 2 -4.84 17.80 2.34
CA GLU A 2 -5.72 17.74 1.16
C GLU A 2 -5.19 16.67 0.21
N ARG A 3 -5.95 15.59 0.04
CA ARG A 3 -5.62 14.47 -0.87
C ARG A 3 -6.36 14.69 -2.18
N ARG A 4 -5.63 14.64 -3.29
CA ARG A 4 -6.26 14.60 -4.62
C ARG A 4 -6.43 13.14 -5.02
N ASN A 5 -7.67 12.66 -5.06
CA ASN A 5 -7.98 11.34 -5.61
C ASN A 5 -7.67 11.36 -7.11
N LEU A 6 -6.81 10.45 -7.55
CA LEU A 6 -6.50 10.24 -8.96
C LEU A 6 -7.34 9.08 -9.49
N ARG A 7 -7.28 8.86 -10.81
CA ARG A 7 -7.94 7.72 -11.43
C ARG A 7 -7.36 6.44 -10.85
N ARG A 8 -8.23 5.54 -10.39
CA ARG A 8 -7.82 4.23 -9.88
C ARG A 8 -7.06 3.43 -10.94
N LEU A 9 -6.04 2.70 -10.52
CA LEU A 9 -5.32 1.78 -11.42
C LEU A 9 -6.15 0.55 -11.69
N ASN A 10 -6.12 0.08 -12.93
CA ASN A 10 -6.71 -1.17 -13.36
C ASN A 10 -5.70 -2.33 -13.24
N SER A 11 -6.20 -3.55 -13.10
CA SER A 11 -5.40 -4.78 -12.97
C SER A 11 -4.41 -5.01 -14.13
N THR A 12 -4.63 -4.37 -15.27
CA THR A 12 -3.76 -4.44 -16.45
C THR A 12 -2.56 -3.49 -16.40
N SER A 13 -2.55 -2.50 -15.49
CA SER A 13 -1.50 -1.49 -15.40
C SER A 13 -0.20 -2.08 -14.83
N THR A 14 0.94 -1.53 -15.25
CA THR A 14 2.26 -1.93 -14.74
C THR A 14 2.38 -1.66 -13.25
N GLU A 15 1.88 -0.50 -12.80
CA GLU A 15 1.86 -0.10 -11.40
C GLU A 15 1.05 -1.08 -10.56
N PHE A 16 -0.11 -1.54 -11.06
CA PHE A 16 -0.92 -2.53 -10.35
C PHE A 16 -0.14 -3.84 -10.11
N LYS A 17 0.57 -4.32 -11.15
CA LYS A 17 1.40 -5.53 -11.05
C LYS A 17 2.55 -5.34 -10.06
N ASN A 18 3.27 -4.23 -10.15
CA ASN A 18 4.38 -3.91 -9.25
C ASN A 18 3.92 -3.82 -7.78
N LEU A 19 2.77 -3.19 -7.53
CA LEU A 19 2.21 -3.08 -6.18
C LEU A 19 1.75 -4.43 -5.63
N THR A 20 1.16 -5.28 -6.48
CA THR A 20 0.76 -6.64 -6.12
C THR A 20 1.98 -7.50 -5.79
N GLU A 21 3.04 -7.41 -6.58
CA GLU A 21 4.29 -8.12 -6.35
C GLU A 21 5.00 -7.64 -5.08
N LEU A 22 5.02 -6.32 -4.84
CA LEU A 22 5.56 -5.74 -3.61
C LEU A 22 4.82 -6.27 -2.38
N ALA A 23 3.48 -6.25 -2.39
CA ALA A 23 2.69 -6.81 -1.29
C ALA A 23 2.95 -8.31 -1.09
N ARG A 24 3.03 -9.07 -2.17
CA ARG A 24 3.34 -10.50 -2.15
C ARG A 24 4.70 -10.78 -1.50
N ASN A 25 5.73 -10.05 -1.91
CA ASN A 25 7.09 -10.21 -1.39
C ASN A 25 7.20 -9.85 0.10
N ILE A 26 6.44 -8.87 0.56
CA ILE A 26 6.42 -8.50 1.98
C ILE A 26 5.72 -9.57 2.81
N ILE A 27 4.56 -10.06 2.36
CA ILE A 27 3.80 -11.10 3.08
C ILE A 27 4.61 -12.41 3.12
N ALA A 28 5.33 -12.75 2.05
CA ALA A 28 6.17 -13.94 1.97
C ALA A 28 7.39 -13.93 2.90
N LYS A 29 7.67 -12.82 3.61
CA LYS A 29 8.70 -12.80 4.65
C LYS A 29 8.29 -13.60 5.88
N SER A 30 7.01 -13.90 6.04
CA SER A 30 6.50 -14.67 7.16
C SER A 30 5.89 -15.98 6.67
N ASP A 31 6.36 -17.09 7.24
CA ASP A 31 5.97 -18.45 6.81
C ASP A 31 4.55 -18.84 7.21
N CYS A 32 3.86 -18.02 8.00
CA CYS A 32 2.49 -18.31 8.43
C CYS A 32 1.43 -17.99 7.37
N PHE A 33 1.79 -17.36 6.25
CA PHE A 33 0.84 -16.94 5.22
C PHE A 33 0.93 -17.80 3.96
N ASP A 34 -0.22 -18.18 3.41
CA ASP A 34 -0.29 -18.86 2.12
C ASP A 34 -0.31 -17.86 0.97
N VAL A 35 0.89 -17.41 0.60
CA VAL A 35 1.07 -16.39 -0.43
C VAL A 35 0.63 -16.86 -1.82
N LYS A 36 0.53 -18.18 -2.08
CA LYS A 36 0.03 -18.71 -3.35
C LYS A 36 -1.44 -18.39 -3.57
N HIS A 37 -2.21 -18.27 -2.48
CA HIS A 37 -3.64 -17.99 -2.48
C HIS A 37 -3.96 -16.54 -2.06
N LEU A 38 -2.97 -15.65 -2.14
CA LEU A 38 -3.14 -14.21 -1.97
C LEU A 38 -4.08 -13.65 -3.04
N GLN A 39 -5.04 -12.82 -2.62
CA GLN A 39 -6.01 -12.17 -3.51
C GLN A 39 -6.01 -10.66 -3.25
N ILE A 40 -6.10 -9.88 -4.33
CA ILE A 40 -6.37 -8.45 -4.23
C ILE A 40 -7.88 -8.27 -4.08
N VAL A 41 -8.30 -7.54 -3.03
CA VAL A 41 -9.74 -7.41 -2.67
C VAL A 41 -10.52 -6.62 -3.72
N SER A 42 -9.86 -5.69 -4.40
CA SER A 42 -10.46 -4.82 -5.41
C SER A 42 -9.70 -4.95 -6.72
N GLU A 43 -10.43 -5.04 -7.83
CA GLU A 43 -9.86 -4.95 -9.19
C GLU A 43 -9.19 -3.60 -9.47
N ARG A 44 -9.38 -2.62 -8.58
CA ARG A 44 -8.90 -1.26 -8.69
C ARG A 44 -8.12 -0.83 -7.45
N ILE A 45 -6.95 -0.26 -7.65
CA ILE A 45 -6.11 0.32 -6.58
C ILE A 45 -6.44 1.80 -6.46
N ASP A 46 -6.62 2.27 -5.23
CA ASP A 46 -6.83 3.68 -4.97
C ASP A 46 -5.52 4.45 -5.12
N VAL A 47 -5.59 5.59 -5.81
CA VAL A 47 -4.44 6.41 -6.15
C VAL A 47 -4.67 7.83 -5.65
N TYR A 48 -3.67 8.37 -4.99
CA TYR A 48 -3.74 9.70 -4.39
C TYR A 48 -2.46 10.47 -4.65
N ALA A 49 -2.57 11.77 -4.90
CA ALA A 49 -1.43 12.68 -4.81
C ALA A 49 -1.62 13.60 -3.61
N ILE A 50 -0.52 13.88 -2.90
CA ILE A 50 -0.50 14.97 -1.91
C ILE A 50 -0.24 16.27 -2.66
N ASN A 51 -0.96 17.33 -2.28
CA ASN A 51 -0.68 18.68 -2.77
C ASN A 51 0.78 19.04 -2.50
N GLN A 52 1.58 19.16 -3.56
CA GLN A 52 3.03 19.35 -3.47
C GLN A 52 3.42 20.68 -2.80
N MET A 53 2.58 21.71 -2.91
CA MET A 53 2.83 22.97 -2.21
C MET A 53 2.85 22.76 -0.69
N VAL A 54 1.86 22.04 -0.16
CA VAL A 54 1.74 21.74 1.27
C VAL A 54 2.95 20.95 1.74
N ARG A 55 3.42 19.98 0.94
CA ARG A 55 4.58 19.15 1.27
C ARG A 55 5.89 19.96 1.36
N GLN A 56 6.06 20.95 0.50
CA GLN A 56 7.23 21.83 0.51
C GLN A 56 7.10 23.01 1.49
N GLY A 57 6.05 23.04 2.31
CA GLY A 57 5.78 24.16 3.21
C GLY A 57 5.41 25.46 2.48
N LEU A 58 5.15 25.39 1.17
CA LEU A 58 4.69 26.53 0.38
C LEU A 58 3.24 26.80 0.71
N ARG A 59 3.04 27.82 1.53
CA ARG A 59 1.71 28.32 1.90
C ARG A 59 1.15 29.27 0.85
N ASN A 60 2.00 29.85 0.00
CA ASN A 60 1.62 30.85 -0.98
C ASN A 60 1.71 30.33 -2.42
N GLN A 61 0.62 30.45 -3.17
CA GLN A 61 0.54 30.05 -4.57
C GLN A 61 1.48 30.87 -5.47
N THR A 62 1.89 32.08 -5.05
CA THR A 62 2.87 32.89 -5.80
C THR A 62 4.27 32.27 -5.86
N ASP A 63 4.60 31.32 -4.98
CA ASP A 63 5.87 30.59 -5.04
C ASP A 63 5.81 29.39 -5.98
N TRP A 64 4.61 28.96 -6.39
CA TRP A 64 4.43 27.81 -7.28
C TRP A 64 5.18 27.94 -8.62
N PRO A 65 5.16 29.08 -9.33
CA PRO A 65 5.92 29.24 -10.57
C PRO A 65 7.43 29.01 -10.41
N LYS A 66 7.99 29.32 -9.22
CA LYS A 66 9.43 29.17 -8.95
C LYS A 66 9.85 27.70 -8.83
N ILE A 67 8.92 26.79 -8.51
CA ILE A 67 9.21 25.37 -8.31
C ILE A 67 8.50 24.46 -9.31
N ARG A 68 7.59 24.98 -10.14
CA ARG A 68 6.81 24.20 -11.11
C ARG A 68 7.70 23.39 -12.08
N TRP A 69 8.87 23.89 -12.44
CA TRP A 69 9.81 23.17 -13.29
C TRP A 69 10.41 21.91 -12.63
N ARG A 70 10.31 21.80 -11.29
CA ARG A 70 10.66 20.59 -10.53
C ARG A 70 9.46 19.70 -10.26
N GLN A 71 8.30 19.93 -10.89
CA GLN A 71 7.05 19.26 -10.53
C GLN A 71 7.17 17.73 -10.53
N GLU A 72 7.81 17.12 -11.53
CA GLU A 72 8.07 15.67 -11.55
C GLU A 72 9.03 15.21 -10.45
N GLU A 73 10.06 16.02 -10.14
CA GLU A 73 10.97 15.74 -9.01
C GLU A 73 10.24 15.76 -7.66
N LEU A 74 9.15 16.53 -7.59
CA LEU A 74 8.33 16.70 -6.40
C LEU A 74 7.22 15.66 -6.33
N GLU A 75 6.73 15.15 -7.47
CA GLU A 75 5.53 14.33 -7.51
C GLU A 75 5.74 12.97 -6.84
N ILE A 76 4.96 12.76 -5.78
CA ILE A 76 4.82 11.47 -5.10
C ILE A 76 3.37 11.05 -5.24
N ILE A 77 3.19 9.89 -5.83
CA ILE A 77 1.90 9.22 -5.95
C ILE A 77 1.81 8.21 -4.81
N TYR A 78 0.68 8.15 -4.15
CA TYR A 78 0.36 7.21 -3.10
C TYR A 78 -0.67 6.20 -3.60
N PHE A 79 -0.48 4.96 -3.20
CA PHE A 79 -1.33 3.84 -3.56
C PHE A 79 -1.82 3.16 -2.28
N GLU A 80 -3.11 2.83 -2.26
CA GLU A 80 -3.70 1.96 -1.24
C GLU A 80 -4.20 0.68 -1.91
N ILE A 81 -3.60 -0.45 -1.54
CA ILE A 81 -3.97 -1.78 -2.04
C ILE A 81 -4.39 -2.66 -0.87
N ASN A 82 -5.60 -3.20 -0.98
CA ASN A 82 -6.16 -4.14 -0.01
C ASN A 82 -5.96 -5.56 -0.53
N VAL A 83 -5.36 -6.37 0.33
CA VAL A 83 -4.98 -7.75 0.03
C VAL A 83 -5.60 -8.64 1.07
N THR A 84 -6.10 -9.79 0.67
CA THR A 84 -6.46 -10.86 1.59
C THR A 84 -5.59 -12.09 1.35
N VAL A 85 -5.13 -12.73 2.41
CA VAL A 85 -4.25 -13.91 2.35
C VAL A 85 -4.69 -14.94 3.39
N PRO A 86 -4.71 -16.25 3.06
CA PRO A 86 -4.94 -17.29 4.05
C PRO A 86 -3.77 -17.42 5.02
N ILE A 87 -4.09 -17.98 6.18
CA ILE A 87 -3.08 -18.35 7.17
C ILE A 87 -2.90 -19.87 7.15
N LEU A 88 -1.64 -20.28 7.11
CA LEU A 88 -1.20 -21.66 7.26
C LEU A 88 -1.29 -22.05 8.73
N THR A 89 -2.48 -22.46 9.17
CA THR A 89 -2.67 -23.08 10.50
C THR A 89 -2.98 -24.57 10.35
N GLN A 90 -2.65 -25.36 11.38
CA GLN A 90 -2.99 -26.80 11.39
C GLN A 90 -4.50 -27.06 11.26
N ASN A 91 -5.34 -26.12 11.72
CA ASN A 91 -6.77 -26.33 11.94
C ASN A 91 -7.69 -25.63 10.93
N SER A 92 -7.19 -24.76 10.04
CA SER A 92 -8.03 -24.10 9.05
C SER A 92 -7.25 -23.53 7.87
N ILE A 93 -7.59 -23.99 6.66
CA ILE A 93 -7.11 -23.43 5.38
C ILE A 93 -7.96 -22.22 4.97
N ASN A 94 -9.13 -22.05 5.59
CA ASN A 94 -10.13 -21.07 5.16
C ASN A 94 -10.01 -19.72 5.88
N ARG A 95 -9.26 -19.64 6.98
CA ARG A 95 -9.10 -18.38 7.71
C ARG A 95 -8.17 -17.44 6.95
N ARG A 96 -8.64 -16.22 6.74
CA ARG A 96 -7.91 -15.18 6.03
C ARG A 96 -7.72 -13.97 6.91
N ILE A 97 -6.72 -13.18 6.55
CA ILE A 97 -6.58 -11.82 7.04
C ILE A 97 -6.69 -10.86 5.88
N SER A 98 -7.08 -9.63 6.19
CA SER A 98 -7.12 -8.54 5.24
C SER A 98 -6.15 -7.44 5.67
N ILE A 99 -5.28 -7.08 4.74
CA ILE A 99 -4.12 -6.23 4.94
C ILE A 99 -4.22 -5.05 3.99
N LEU A 100 -4.07 -3.84 4.52
CA LEU A 100 -3.94 -2.61 3.76
C LEU A 100 -2.45 -2.26 3.63
N PHE A 101 -1.98 -2.15 2.39
CA PHE A 101 -0.68 -1.60 2.07
C PHE A 101 -0.82 -0.16 1.60
N ARG A 102 0.03 0.71 2.14
CA ARG A 102 0.23 2.07 1.64
C ARG A 102 1.59 2.16 1.01
N VAL A 103 1.63 2.49 -0.27
CA VAL A 103 2.87 2.59 -1.04
C VAL A 103 2.99 4.00 -1.60
N LYS A 104 4.17 4.60 -1.50
CA LYS A 104 4.53 5.83 -2.20
C LYS A 104 5.39 5.48 -3.41
N HIS A 105 5.17 6.18 -4.51
CA HIS A 105 5.95 6.08 -5.73
C HIS A 105 6.56 7.43 -6.06
N TYR A 106 7.88 7.43 -6.15
CA TYR A 106 8.68 8.60 -6.51
C TYR A 106 8.77 8.68 -8.03
N VAL A 107 7.94 9.51 -8.65
CA VAL A 107 7.76 9.52 -10.12
C VAL A 107 9.09 9.67 -10.86
N ARG A 108 9.95 10.58 -10.41
CA ARG A 108 11.30 10.78 -10.98
C ARG A 108 12.21 9.56 -10.86
N ALA A 109 12.21 8.89 -9.71
CA ALA A 109 13.11 7.77 -9.45
C ALA A 109 12.58 6.44 -9.99
N GLY A 110 11.27 6.34 -10.26
CA GLY A 110 10.60 5.09 -10.60
C GLY A 110 10.55 4.09 -9.44
N GLU A 111 10.76 4.57 -8.21
CA GLU A 111 10.90 3.72 -7.02
C GLU A 111 9.61 3.67 -6.19
N TYR A 112 9.27 2.47 -5.73
CA TYR A 112 8.16 2.22 -4.82
C TYR A 112 8.69 1.96 -3.41
N ALA A 113 8.05 2.57 -2.41
CA ALA A 113 8.40 2.37 -1.01
C ALA A 113 7.15 2.27 -0.13
N LEU A 114 7.22 1.46 0.92
CA LEU A 114 6.15 1.40 1.91
C LEU A 114 6.03 2.71 2.71
N VAL A 115 4.80 3.03 3.08
CA VAL A 115 4.47 4.10 4.02
C VAL A 115 4.10 3.45 5.35
N GLY A 116 5.11 3.16 6.17
CA GLY A 116 4.95 2.45 7.44
C GLY A 116 4.67 0.95 7.24
N ASP A 117 4.32 0.28 8.34
CA ASP A 117 4.00 -1.14 8.35
C ASP A 117 2.63 -1.40 7.70
N PRO A 118 2.48 -2.47 6.90
CA PRO A 118 1.17 -2.89 6.40
C PRO A 118 0.20 -3.15 7.56
N TYR A 119 -1.04 -2.68 7.40
CA TYR A 119 -2.05 -2.66 8.45
C TYR A 119 -3.04 -3.81 8.29
N VAL A 120 -3.11 -4.70 9.28
CA VAL A 120 -4.11 -5.77 9.33
C VAL A 120 -5.42 -5.18 9.86
N TYR A 121 -6.38 -4.91 8.98
CA TYR A 121 -7.64 -4.29 9.37
C TYR A 121 -8.71 -5.31 9.77
N HIS A 122 -8.59 -6.54 9.28
CA HIS A 122 -9.51 -7.63 9.58
C HIS A 122 -8.77 -8.97 9.64
N ASP A 123 -9.15 -9.80 10.60
CA ASP A 123 -8.64 -11.14 10.77
C ASP A 123 -9.71 -12.03 11.41
N ASP A 124 -9.74 -13.30 11.03
CA ASP A 124 -10.73 -14.27 11.53
C ASP A 124 -10.42 -14.77 12.95
N PHE A 125 -9.29 -14.35 13.54
CA PHE A 125 -8.82 -14.82 14.85
C PHE A 125 -9.25 -13.89 15.99
N GLY A 126 -9.75 -12.69 15.68
CA GLY A 126 -10.03 -11.65 16.67
C GLY A 126 -8.75 -11.12 17.34
N CYS A 127 -7.62 -11.19 16.64
CA CYS A 127 -6.33 -10.81 17.16
C CYS A 127 -6.23 -9.30 17.33
N ALA A 128 -5.66 -8.86 18.46
CA ALA A 128 -5.53 -7.44 18.75
C ALA A 128 -4.43 -6.75 17.90
N THR A 129 -3.48 -7.51 17.37
CA THR A 129 -2.38 -6.92 16.59
C THR A 129 -2.87 -6.38 15.26
N LYS A 130 -2.41 -5.17 14.93
CA LYS A 130 -2.70 -4.51 13.66
C LYS A 130 -1.49 -4.41 12.74
N LYS A 131 -0.32 -4.84 13.22
CA LYS A 131 0.90 -4.87 12.41
C LYS A 131 1.09 -6.25 11.81
N LEU A 132 1.39 -6.28 10.52
CA LEU A 132 1.58 -7.53 9.78
C LEU A 132 2.79 -8.34 10.29
N ASP A 133 3.89 -7.67 10.62
CA ASP A 133 5.14 -8.30 11.09
C ASP A 133 4.97 -9.09 12.39
N ALA A 134 4.15 -8.57 13.30
CA ALA A 134 3.83 -9.17 14.59
C ALA A 134 2.64 -10.14 14.53
N PHE A 135 1.98 -10.29 13.38
CA PHE A 135 0.75 -11.08 13.29
C PHE A 135 1.03 -12.56 13.56
N CYS A 136 1.99 -13.15 12.85
CA CYS A 136 2.27 -14.58 12.99
C CYS A 136 2.70 -14.95 14.41
N SER A 137 3.48 -14.10 15.08
CA SER A 137 4.00 -14.38 16.42
C SER A 137 2.98 -14.17 17.54
N HIS A 138 1.93 -13.37 17.32
CA HIS A 138 0.97 -13.01 18.37
C HIS A 138 -0.41 -13.67 18.20
N CYS A 139 -0.74 -14.20 17.02
CA CYS A 139 -2.09 -14.65 16.68
C CYS A 139 -2.20 -16.14 16.30
N ILE A 140 -1.07 -16.83 16.11
CA ILE A 140 -0.98 -18.21 15.62
C ILE A 140 -0.15 -19.00 16.62
#